data_AF-A0A7R9GZI5-F1
#
_entry.id   AF-A0A7R9GZI5-F1
#
_cell.length_a   1.000
_cell.length_b   1.000
_cell.length_c   1.000
_cell.angle_alpha   90.00
_cell.angle_beta   90.00
_cell.angle_gamma   90.00
#
_symmetry.space_group_name_H-M   'P 1'
#
loop_
_entity.id
_entity.type
_entity.pdbx_description
1 polymer ?
#
loop_
_entity_poly.entity_id
_entity_poly.type
_entity_poly.pdbx_seq_one_letter_code
_entity_poly.pdbx_strand_id
1 'polypeptide(L)'
;MERILTSTVRPILQMQEFIEAVTFYHYLKSNVLESWINIQKEFVYNVGESTNEQDGAEIKAFDENKQEKECTPEESAIETSSEKSHITTLLIPSDYFLGIGDLTGELMRKCINNLGSGNIEGCYQTSAFVREIYKGFLSIGNVAKEMSRKVYTLRQSLNKMENACYTIHVRGSEIPKHMLADVLSSSHDDMMDEDEGFY
;
A
#
# COMPACT_ATOMS: atom_id res chain seq x y z
N MET A 1 -23.76 -4.86 -28.20
CA MET A 1 -23.01 -6.01 -27.67
C MET A 1 -21.89 -5.47 -26.77
N GLU A 2 -22.25 -4.67 -25.74
CA GLU A 2 -21.30 -3.73 -25.07
C GLU A 2 -21.49 -3.59 -23.55
N ARG A 3 -22.30 -4.45 -22.91
CA ARG A 3 -22.60 -4.32 -21.46
C ARG A 3 -21.92 -5.36 -20.56
N ILE A 4 -20.99 -6.16 -21.08
CA ILE A 4 -20.34 -7.23 -20.27
C ILE A 4 -18.97 -6.80 -19.73
N LEU A 5 -18.32 -5.79 -20.31
CA LEU A 5 -16.99 -5.33 -19.89
C LEU A 5 -16.98 -4.53 -18.57
N THR A 6 -18.12 -4.04 -18.08
CA THR A 6 -18.16 -3.26 -16.83
C THR A 6 -18.21 -4.12 -15.57
N SER A 7 -18.42 -5.44 -15.69
CA SER A 7 -18.49 -6.33 -14.52
C SER A 7 -17.13 -6.86 -14.07
N THR A 8 -16.15 -6.93 -14.97
CA THR A 8 -14.79 -7.42 -14.68
C THR A 8 -13.81 -6.32 -14.29
N VAL A 9 -14.08 -5.05 -14.65
CA VAL A 9 -13.24 -3.90 -14.30
C VAL A 9 -13.43 -3.49 -12.83
N ARG A 10 -14.63 -3.68 -12.28
CA ARG A 10 -14.95 -3.31 -10.90
C ARG A 10 -14.13 -4.06 -9.84
N PRO A 11 -13.94 -5.39 -9.92
CA PRO A 11 -13.11 -6.15 -8.98
C PRO A 11 -11.62 -5.78 -9.04
N ILE A 12 -11.10 -5.49 -10.23
CA ILE A 12 -9.69 -5.12 -10.44
C ILE A 12 -9.38 -3.77 -9.77
N LEU A 13 -10.26 -2.79 -9.96
CA LEU A 13 -10.13 -1.47 -9.33
C LEU A 13 -10.14 -1.57 -7.79
N GLN A 14 -11.01 -2.42 -7.23
CA GLN A 14 -11.09 -2.61 -5.78
C GLN A 14 -9.80 -3.17 -5.18
N MET A 15 -9.10 -4.05 -5.90
CA MET A 15 -7.84 -4.61 -5.41
C MET A 15 -6.72 -3.57 -5.37
N GLN A 16 -6.65 -2.69 -6.38
CA GLN A 16 -5.69 -1.58 -6.41
C GLN A 16 -5.94 -0.58 -5.27
N GLU A 17 -7.22 -0.22 -5.03
CA GLU A 17 -7.63 0.64 -3.91
C GLU A 17 -7.30 0.01 -2.54
N PHE A 18 -7.53 -1.29 -2.38
CA PHE A 18 -7.15 -2.00 -1.16
C PHE A 18 -5.63 -1.95 -0.92
N ILE A 19 -4.83 -2.20 -1.95
CA ILE A 19 -3.36 -2.16 -1.85
C ILE A 19 -2.89 -0.76 -1.50
N GLU A 20 -3.43 0.27 -2.15
CA GLU A 20 -3.15 1.67 -1.83
C GLU A 20 -3.41 1.94 -0.34
N ALA A 21 -4.59 1.57 0.17
CA ALA A 21 -4.97 1.80 1.56
C ALA A 21 -4.06 1.08 2.56
N VAL A 22 -3.79 -0.22 2.34
CA VAL A 22 -2.96 -1.03 3.24
C VAL A 22 -1.51 -0.56 3.23
N THR A 23 -0.95 -0.26 2.05
CA THR A 23 0.42 0.21 1.93
C THR A 23 0.59 1.63 2.45
N PHE A 24 -0.44 2.48 2.33
CA PHE A 24 -0.46 3.79 2.96
C PHE A 24 -0.48 3.67 4.49
N TYR A 25 -1.30 2.77 5.05
CA TYR A 25 -1.31 2.48 6.47
C TYR A 25 0.07 2.01 6.98
N HIS A 26 0.71 1.08 6.28
CA HIS A 26 2.05 0.61 6.62
C HIS A 26 3.08 1.75 6.58
N TYR A 27 3.05 2.58 5.54
CA TYR A 27 3.90 3.76 5.47
C TYR A 27 3.69 4.69 6.68
N LEU A 28 2.45 4.98 7.05
CA LEU A 28 2.14 5.84 8.20
C LEU A 28 2.67 5.27 9.53
N LYS A 29 2.74 3.94 9.66
CA LYS A 29 3.17 3.25 10.88
C LYS A 29 4.68 3.08 10.98
N SER A 30 5.35 2.76 9.88
CA SER A 30 6.76 2.33 9.89
C SER A 30 7.66 3.04 8.87
N ASN A 31 7.11 3.89 7.99
CA ASN A 31 7.81 4.50 6.85
C ASN A 31 8.46 3.46 5.91
N VAL A 32 7.88 2.27 5.83
CA VAL A 32 8.35 1.17 4.98
C VAL A 32 7.23 0.77 4.03
N LEU A 33 7.61 0.39 2.81
CA LEU A 33 6.70 -0.20 1.83
C LEU A 33 6.54 -1.70 2.11
N GLU A 34 5.31 -2.15 2.35
CA GLU A 34 5.03 -3.56 2.59
C GLU A 34 5.16 -4.38 1.30
N SER A 35 5.79 -5.56 1.39
CA SER A 35 6.08 -6.38 0.22
C SER A 35 4.84 -7.13 -0.28
N TRP A 36 4.74 -7.33 -1.59
CA TRP A 36 3.68 -8.13 -2.20
C TRP A 36 3.50 -9.50 -1.56
N ILE A 37 4.63 -10.17 -1.22
CA ILE A 37 4.63 -11.52 -0.62
C ILE A 37 3.95 -11.51 0.74
N ASN A 38 4.16 -10.47 1.54
CA ASN A 38 3.57 -10.38 2.87
C ASN A 38 2.08 -10.07 2.77
N ILE A 39 1.68 -9.15 1.90
CA ILE A 39 0.26 -8.87 1.65
C ILE A 39 -0.46 -10.13 1.14
N GLN A 40 0.13 -10.88 0.21
CA GLN A 40 -0.45 -12.12 -0.32
C GLN A 40 -0.72 -13.18 0.77
N LYS A 41 0.09 -13.22 1.85
CA LYS A 41 -0.12 -14.17 2.95
C LYS A 41 -1.39 -13.87 3.76
N GLU A 42 -1.84 -12.61 3.76
CA GLU A 42 -3.06 -12.21 4.47
C GLU A 42 -4.34 -12.67 3.74
N PHE A 43 -4.23 -13.08 2.47
CA PHE A 43 -5.34 -13.54 1.64
C PHE A 43 -5.58 -15.06 1.67
N VAL A 44 -5.12 -15.74 2.72
CA VAL A 44 -5.33 -17.19 2.93
C VAL A 44 -6.37 -17.39 4.01
N TYR A 45 -7.51 -17.98 3.65
CA TYR A 45 -8.66 -18.21 4.52
C TYR A 45 -8.85 -19.69 4.77
N ASN A 46 -8.94 -20.07 6.05
CA ASN A 46 -9.27 -21.44 6.43
C ASN A 46 -10.79 -21.64 6.32
N VAL A 47 -11.22 -22.61 5.53
CA VAL A 47 -12.64 -23.00 5.48
C VAL A 47 -12.87 -24.00 6.60
N GLY A 48 -13.54 -23.55 7.66
CA GLY A 48 -14.07 -24.47 8.66
C GLY A 48 -15.25 -25.25 8.07
N GLU A 49 -15.30 -26.56 8.30
CA GLU A 49 -16.55 -27.30 8.09
C GLU A 49 -17.61 -26.71 9.02
N SER A 50 -18.65 -26.13 8.44
CA SER A 50 -19.83 -25.73 9.20
C SER A 50 -20.48 -27.00 9.74
N THR A 51 -20.22 -27.34 11.01
CA THR A 51 -21.01 -28.33 11.73
C THR A 51 -22.43 -27.78 11.86
N ASN A 52 -23.34 -28.32 11.06
CA ASN A 52 -24.78 -28.15 11.29
C ASN A 52 -25.14 -28.91 12.56
N GLU A 53 -25.15 -28.25 13.71
CA GLU A 53 -25.93 -28.70 14.87
C GLU A 53 -26.52 -27.46 15.58
N GLN A 54 -27.83 -27.32 15.45
CA GLN A 54 -28.67 -26.58 16.38
C GLN A 54 -28.76 -27.42 17.65
N ASP A 55 -28.36 -26.89 18.81
CA ASP A 55 -29.14 -26.95 20.05
C ASP A 55 -28.48 -26.13 21.16
N GLY A 56 -29.32 -25.56 22.02
CA GLY A 56 -28.99 -24.44 22.91
C GLY A 56 -28.31 -24.77 24.25
N ALA A 57 -27.89 -23.68 24.89
CA ALA A 57 -27.69 -23.44 26.32
C ALA A 57 -26.89 -24.47 27.17
N GLU A 58 -25.70 -24.08 27.65
CA GLU A 58 -25.45 -23.66 29.05
C GLU A 58 -23.94 -23.56 29.36
N ILE A 59 -23.62 -22.62 30.24
CA ILE A 59 -22.29 -22.29 30.76
C ILE A 59 -21.83 -23.37 31.75
N LYS A 60 -20.56 -23.81 31.71
CA LYS A 60 -19.76 -24.10 32.92
C LYS A 60 -18.30 -23.69 32.76
N ALA A 61 -17.79 -23.10 33.84
CA ALA A 61 -16.48 -22.49 33.99
C ALA A 61 -15.45 -23.45 34.62
N PHE A 62 -14.16 -23.10 34.45
CA PHE A 62 -12.95 -23.46 35.22
C PHE A 62 -12.55 -24.94 35.38
N ASP A 63 -11.31 -25.31 35.02
CA ASP A 63 -10.20 -25.43 35.99
C ASP A 63 -8.82 -25.61 35.30
N GLU A 64 -7.77 -25.12 35.98
CA GLU A 64 -6.36 -25.09 35.63
C GLU A 64 -5.60 -26.39 35.99
N ASN A 65 -4.37 -26.50 35.46
CA ASN A 65 -3.27 -27.40 35.86
C ASN A 65 -3.36 -28.89 35.49
N LYS A 66 -2.37 -29.42 34.74
CA LYS A 66 -1.08 -29.90 35.30
C LYS A 66 -0.19 -30.64 34.25
N GLN A 67 1.04 -30.16 34.13
CA GLN A 67 2.34 -30.87 33.91
C GLN A 67 2.61 -31.75 32.67
N GLU A 68 3.57 -31.24 31.90
CA GLU A 68 4.77 -31.89 31.31
C GLU A 68 4.93 -33.41 31.47
N LYS A 69 5.17 -34.11 30.34
CA LYS A 69 6.11 -35.23 30.28
C LYS A 69 6.68 -35.48 28.89
N GLU A 70 7.94 -35.90 28.92
CA GLU A 70 9.00 -35.86 27.92
C GLU A 70 9.18 -37.21 27.15
N CYS A 71 9.52 -37.09 25.86
CA CYS A 71 10.30 -37.94 24.93
C CYS A 71 10.23 -39.50 24.87
N THR A 72 9.73 -39.98 23.71
CA THR A 72 10.21 -41.08 22.80
C THR A 72 10.27 -42.55 23.24
N PRO A 73 10.33 -43.51 22.29
CA PRO A 73 9.74 -43.61 20.93
C PRO A 73 8.96 -44.94 20.73
N GLU A 74 8.30 -45.08 19.57
CA GLU A 74 7.99 -46.34 18.84
C GLU A 74 6.53 -46.47 18.37
N GLU A 75 6.40 -46.19 17.07
CA GLU A 75 5.65 -46.93 16.05
C GLU A 75 4.12 -47.03 16.06
N SER A 76 3.58 -46.61 14.91
CA SER A 76 2.28 -46.94 14.32
C SER A 76 1.04 -46.20 14.84
N ALA A 77 0.84 -44.98 14.33
CA ALA A 77 -0.50 -44.49 14.08
C ALA A 77 -0.49 -43.61 12.82
N ILE A 78 -1.27 -44.02 11.84
CA ILE A 78 -1.56 -43.31 10.61
C ILE A 78 -2.27 -42.01 11.00
N GLU A 79 -1.55 -40.89 10.96
CA GLU A 79 -2.17 -39.56 11.04
C GLU A 79 -2.86 -39.31 9.70
N THR A 80 -4.15 -39.64 9.65
CA THR A 80 -5.06 -39.14 8.63
C THR A 80 -5.11 -37.62 8.79
N SER A 81 -4.24 -36.91 8.07
CA SER A 81 -4.24 -35.46 7.98
C SER A 81 -5.58 -35.03 7.39
N SER A 82 -6.49 -34.58 8.23
CA SER A 82 -7.69 -33.85 7.82
C SER A 82 -7.23 -32.69 6.94
N GLU A 83 -7.45 -32.81 5.63
CA GLU A 83 -7.18 -31.76 4.66
C GLU A 83 -8.09 -30.57 4.99
N LYS A 84 -7.57 -29.60 5.76
CA LYS A 84 -8.25 -28.33 5.94
C LYS A 84 -8.31 -27.65 4.58
N SER A 85 -9.51 -27.59 4.00
CA SER A 85 -9.75 -26.83 2.79
C SER A 85 -9.46 -25.36 3.09
N HIS A 86 -8.58 -24.74 2.29
CA HIS A 86 -8.28 -23.32 2.38
C HIS A 86 -8.62 -22.66 1.06
N ILE A 87 -9.15 -21.44 1.15
CA ILE A 87 -9.41 -20.59 -0.01
C ILE A 87 -8.36 -19.49 -0.01
N THR A 88 -7.73 -19.27 -1.15
CA THR A 88 -6.74 -18.19 -1.33
C THR A 88 -7.23 -17.22 -2.39
N THR A 89 -7.23 -15.94 -2.07
CA THR A 89 -7.39 -14.88 -3.07
C THR A 89 -6.02 -14.52 -3.64
N LEU A 90 -5.84 -14.63 -4.95
CA LEU A 90 -4.57 -14.32 -5.61
C LEU A 90 -4.46 -12.81 -5.87
N LEU A 91 -3.41 -12.20 -5.33
CA LEU A 91 -3.05 -10.82 -5.59
C LEU A 91 -2.18 -10.75 -6.84
N ILE A 92 -2.70 -10.18 -7.91
CA ILE A 92 -1.97 -10.10 -9.17
C ILE A 92 -0.82 -9.07 -9.03
N PRO A 93 0.42 -9.39 -9.43
CA PRO A 93 1.55 -8.46 -9.32
C PRO A 93 1.30 -7.11 -10.01
N SER A 94 0.58 -7.09 -11.13
CA SER A 94 0.21 -5.84 -11.81
C SER A 94 -0.67 -4.95 -10.95
N ASP A 95 -1.65 -5.51 -10.25
CA ASP A 95 -2.54 -4.73 -9.37
C ASP A 95 -1.78 -4.15 -8.20
N TYR A 96 -0.81 -4.89 -7.67
CA TYR A 96 0.11 -4.38 -6.65
C TYR A 96 0.87 -3.16 -7.13
N PHE A 97 1.56 -3.23 -8.27
CA PHE A 97 2.29 -2.08 -8.78
C PHE A 97 1.37 -0.90 -9.15
N LEU A 98 0.18 -1.17 -9.69
CA LEU A 98 -0.78 -0.10 -10.00
C LEU A 98 -1.28 0.60 -8.73
N GLY A 99 -1.58 -0.15 -7.66
CA GLY A 99 -1.91 0.39 -6.34
C GLY A 99 -0.76 1.16 -5.68
N ILE A 100 0.50 0.70 -5.84
CA ILE A 100 1.67 1.51 -5.41
C ILE A 100 1.77 2.81 -6.24
N GLY A 101 1.40 2.77 -7.51
CA GLY A 101 1.29 3.97 -8.35
C GLY A 101 0.33 4.99 -7.75
N ASP A 102 -0.86 4.57 -7.32
CA ASP A 102 -1.85 5.44 -6.69
C ASP A 102 -1.43 5.94 -5.30
N LEU A 103 -0.82 5.07 -4.49
CA LEU A 103 -0.22 5.43 -3.19
C LEU A 103 0.67 6.67 -3.30
N THR A 104 1.46 6.80 -4.37
CA THR A 104 2.38 7.92 -4.52
C THR A 104 1.67 9.28 -4.63
N GLY A 105 0.44 9.29 -5.14
CA GLY A 105 -0.44 10.47 -5.16
C GLY A 105 -0.91 10.85 -3.76
N GLU A 106 -1.28 9.88 -2.93
CA GLU A 106 -1.63 10.11 -1.52
C GLU A 106 -0.42 10.61 -0.70
N LEU A 107 0.77 10.06 -0.97
CA LEU A 107 2.01 10.52 -0.35
C LEU A 107 2.36 11.96 -0.75
N MET A 108 2.13 12.33 -2.01
CA MET A 108 2.25 13.72 -2.45
C MET A 108 1.29 14.63 -1.67
N ARG A 109 0.00 14.27 -1.57
CA ARG A 109 -0.98 15.03 -0.76
C ARG A 109 -0.50 15.17 0.69
N LYS A 110 0.02 14.09 1.27
CA LYS A 110 0.61 14.10 2.62
C LYS A 110 1.81 15.03 2.76
N CYS A 111 2.74 15.08 1.78
CA CYS A 111 3.89 15.99 1.83
C CYS A 111 3.42 17.46 1.86
N ILE A 112 2.46 17.81 1.00
CA ILE A 112 1.91 19.17 0.94
C ILE A 112 1.18 19.52 2.25
N ASN A 113 0.42 18.58 2.83
CA ASN A 113 -0.23 18.79 4.13
C ASN A 113 0.78 18.93 5.28
N ASN A 114 1.86 18.14 5.28
CA ASN A 114 2.95 18.24 6.24
C ASN A 114 3.59 19.64 6.16
N LEU A 115 3.84 20.11 4.95
CA LEU A 115 4.39 21.44 4.70
C LEU A 115 3.46 22.56 5.20
N GLY A 116 2.16 22.51 4.88
CA GLY A 116 1.19 23.51 5.37
C GLY A 116 1.06 23.53 6.90
N SER A 117 1.35 22.41 7.56
CA SER A 117 1.40 22.30 9.02
C SER A 117 2.78 22.69 9.61
N GLY A 118 3.76 23.06 8.78
CA GLY A 118 5.13 23.37 9.21
C GLY A 118 6.00 22.15 9.57
N ASN A 119 5.54 20.93 9.27
CA ASN A 119 6.27 19.67 9.44
C ASN A 119 7.21 19.44 8.24
N ILE A 120 8.35 20.14 8.29
CA ILE A 120 9.38 20.09 7.25
C ILE A 120 10.00 18.69 7.13
N GLU A 121 10.34 18.07 8.26
CA GLU A 121 10.97 16.75 8.30
C GLU A 121 10.10 15.70 7.61
N GLY A 122 8.80 15.71 7.89
CA GLY A 122 7.85 14.81 7.26
C GLY A 122 7.74 14.99 5.75
N CYS A 123 8.00 16.18 5.20
CA CYS A 123 7.99 16.36 3.74
C CYS A 123 9.28 15.84 3.10
N TYR A 124 10.46 16.08 3.69
CA TYR A 124 11.71 15.46 3.22
C TYR A 124 11.65 13.93 3.25
N GLN A 125 11.14 13.37 4.35
CA GLN A 125 10.96 11.93 4.50
C GLN A 125 10.03 11.35 3.42
N THR A 126 8.89 12.00 3.19
CA THR A 126 7.91 11.54 2.19
C THR A 126 8.47 11.66 0.77
N SER A 127 9.15 12.76 0.44
CA SER A 127 9.80 12.96 -0.85
C SER A 127 10.90 11.91 -1.11
N ALA A 128 11.75 11.64 -0.11
CA ALA A 128 12.79 10.62 -0.23
C ALA A 128 12.19 9.22 -0.44
N PHE A 129 11.13 8.88 0.29
CA PHE A 129 10.44 7.60 0.14
C PHE A 129 9.84 7.42 -1.28
N VAL A 130 9.14 8.44 -1.79
CA VAL A 130 8.56 8.37 -3.14
C VAL A 130 9.65 8.35 -4.23
N ARG A 131 10.80 9.00 -4.01
CA ARG A 131 11.94 8.91 -4.91
C ARG A 131 12.46 7.48 -5.06
N GLU A 132 12.54 6.71 -3.98
CA GLU A 132 12.94 5.30 -4.04
C GLU A 132 11.90 4.44 -4.78
N ILE A 133 10.60 4.72 -4.59
CA ILE A 133 9.54 4.08 -5.37
C ILE A 133 9.73 4.39 -6.86
N TYR A 134 9.93 5.66 -7.23
CA TYR A 134 10.15 6.06 -8.62
C TYR A 134 11.32 5.34 -9.28
N LYS A 135 12.47 5.24 -8.60
CA LYS A 135 13.62 4.45 -9.08
C LYS A 135 13.26 2.97 -9.32
N GLY A 136 12.46 2.39 -8.42
CA GLY A 136 11.93 1.04 -8.59
C GLY A 136 11.07 0.91 -9.86
N PHE A 137 10.15 1.84 -10.08
CA PHE A 137 9.30 1.86 -11.28
C PHE A 137 10.10 2.04 -12.59
N LEU A 138 11.16 2.85 -12.58
CA LEU A 138 12.05 2.97 -13.74
C LEU A 138 12.74 1.65 -14.12
N SER A 139 13.01 0.79 -13.13
CA SER A 139 13.65 -0.51 -13.35
C SER A 139 12.72 -1.54 -14.01
N ILE A 140 11.40 -1.35 -13.90
CA ILE A 140 10.39 -2.24 -14.47
C ILE A 140 10.22 -1.99 -15.99
N GLY A 141 10.36 -0.74 -16.43
CA GLY A 141 10.19 -0.34 -17.83
C GLY A 141 8.73 -0.24 -18.30
N ASN A 142 8.54 -0.06 -19.62
CA ASN A 142 7.21 0.12 -20.23
C ASN A 142 6.52 -1.24 -20.48
N VAL A 143 6.11 -1.91 -19.41
CA VAL A 143 5.51 -3.26 -19.45
C VAL A 143 4.04 -3.22 -19.87
N ALA A 144 3.32 -2.15 -19.53
CA ALA A 144 1.92 -1.96 -19.87
C ALA A 144 1.60 -0.46 -19.99
N LYS A 145 0.63 -0.13 -20.87
CA LYS A 145 0.19 1.26 -21.08
C LYS A 145 -0.27 1.93 -19.78
N GLU A 146 -0.96 1.18 -18.93
CA GLU A 146 -1.43 1.67 -17.64
C GLU A 146 -0.27 1.95 -16.68
N MET A 147 0.72 1.05 -16.63
CA MET A 147 1.94 1.24 -15.86
C MET A 147 2.67 2.51 -16.29
N SER A 148 2.82 2.73 -17.60
CA SER A 148 3.49 3.91 -18.14
C SER A 148 2.77 5.22 -17.80
N ARG A 149 1.43 5.21 -17.75
CA ARG A 149 0.67 6.35 -17.22
C ARG A 149 0.94 6.58 -15.74
N LYS A 150 0.98 5.51 -14.93
CA LYS A 150 1.33 5.63 -13.50
C LYS A 150 2.73 6.19 -13.31
N VAL A 151 3.72 5.74 -14.10
CA VAL A 151 5.10 6.28 -14.07
C VAL A 151 5.12 7.77 -14.42
N TYR A 152 4.37 8.18 -15.45
CA TYR A 152 4.24 9.58 -15.82
C TYR A 152 3.67 10.42 -14.67
N THR A 153 2.53 10.02 -14.11
CA THR A 153 1.90 10.72 -12.98
C THR A 153 2.78 10.70 -11.74
N LEU A 154 3.47 9.60 -11.45
CA LEU A 154 4.44 9.48 -10.35
C LEU A 154 5.58 10.50 -10.50
N ARG A 155 6.15 10.66 -11.70
CA ARG A 155 7.17 11.69 -11.96
C ARG A 155 6.62 13.08 -11.64
N GLN A 156 5.41 13.39 -12.08
CA GLN A 156 4.77 14.67 -11.79
C GLN A 156 4.53 14.88 -10.29
N SER A 157 4.05 13.86 -9.58
CA SER A 157 3.89 13.90 -8.12
C SER A 157 5.22 14.10 -7.40
N LEU A 158 6.27 13.40 -7.83
CA LEU A 158 7.60 13.53 -7.26
C LEU A 158 8.18 14.93 -7.48
N ASN A 159 8.07 15.48 -8.69
CA ASN A 159 8.50 16.85 -8.99
C ASN A 159 7.87 17.87 -8.03
N LYS A 160 6.57 17.73 -7.73
CA LYS A 160 5.88 18.62 -6.77
C LYS A 160 6.47 18.51 -5.37
N MET A 161 6.75 17.29 -4.91
CA MET A 161 7.36 17.07 -3.60
C MET A 161 8.80 17.61 -3.53
N GLU A 162 9.59 17.41 -4.59
CA GLU A 162 10.96 17.89 -4.65
C GLU A 162 11.04 19.41 -4.74
N ASN A 163 10.14 20.05 -5.49
CA ASN A 163 10.01 21.51 -5.52
C ASN A 163 9.62 22.09 -4.15
N ALA A 164 8.73 21.41 -3.43
CA ALA A 164 8.42 21.77 -2.04
C ALA A 164 9.66 21.67 -1.15
N CYS A 165 10.38 20.56 -1.21
CA CYS A 165 11.62 20.34 -0.46
C CYS A 165 12.72 21.37 -0.81
N TYR A 166 12.84 21.74 -2.09
CA TYR A 166 13.76 22.77 -2.57
C TYR A 166 13.40 24.15 -2.01
N THR A 167 12.12 24.53 -2.06
CA THR A 167 11.65 25.81 -1.54
C THR A 167 11.90 25.92 -0.04
N ILE A 168 11.66 24.86 0.72
CA ILE A 168 12.00 24.79 2.14
C ILE A 168 13.52 24.95 2.34
N HIS A 169 14.34 24.30 1.51
CA HIS A 169 15.79 24.36 1.65
C HIS A 169 16.33 25.77 1.43
N VAL A 170 15.86 26.45 0.37
CA VAL A 170 16.35 27.78 -0.02
C VAL A 170 15.73 28.89 0.83
N ARG A 171 14.46 28.75 1.22
CA ARG A 171 13.68 29.84 1.86
C ARG A 171 13.22 29.53 3.29
N GLY A 172 13.58 28.36 3.84
CA GLY A 172 13.12 27.92 5.15
C GLY A 172 13.61 28.76 6.33
N SER A 173 14.66 29.57 6.12
CA SER A 173 15.14 30.54 7.11
C SER A 173 14.49 31.93 6.98
N GLU A 174 13.83 32.21 5.85
CA GLU A 174 13.28 33.54 5.52
C GLU A 174 11.74 33.58 5.63
N ILE A 175 11.06 32.46 5.32
CA ILE A 175 9.60 32.40 5.26
C ILE A 175 9.04 31.75 6.53
N PRO A 176 8.10 32.42 7.25
CA PRO A 176 7.39 31.81 8.37
C PRO A 176 6.70 30.51 7.96
N LYS A 177 6.81 29.47 8.79
CA LYS A 177 6.34 28.10 8.48
C LYS A 177 4.90 28.03 7.93
N HIS A 178 4.01 28.91 8.37
CA HIS A 178 2.60 28.94 7.95
C HIS A 178 2.37 29.55 6.54
N MET A 179 3.31 30.37 6.05
CA MET A 179 3.22 31.02 4.72
C MET A 179 3.82 30.15 3.60
N LEU A 180 4.50 29.05 3.95
CA LEU A 180 5.20 28.21 2.97
C LEU A 180 4.25 27.53 1.98
N ALA A 181 3.05 27.15 2.43
CA ALA A 181 2.06 26.52 1.54
C ALA A 181 1.55 27.49 0.47
N ASP A 182 1.33 28.76 0.82
CA ASP A 182 0.82 29.80 -0.10
C ASP A 182 1.86 30.20 -1.17
N VAL A 183 3.15 30.12 -0.83
CA VAL A 183 4.24 30.41 -1.78
C VAL A 183 4.40 29.26 -2.78
N LEU A 184 4.13 28.02 -2.36
CA LEU A 184 4.21 26.85 -3.23
C LEU A 184 2.98 26.64 -4.11
N SER A 185 1.79 27.01 -3.64
CA SER A 185 0.61 27.02 -4.48
C SER A 185 0.71 28.05 -5.61
N SER A 186 1.34 29.20 -5.36
CA SER A 186 1.54 30.24 -6.39
C SER A 186 2.65 29.93 -7.39
N SER A 187 3.70 29.19 -7.00
CA SER A 187 4.78 28.78 -7.91
C SER A 187 4.49 27.50 -8.70
N HIS A 188 3.35 26.84 -8.44
CA HIS A 188 2.92 25.62 -9.12
C HIS A 188 2.37 25.87 -10.54
N ASP A 189 1.80 27.06 -10.82
CA ASP A 189 1.16 27.34 -12.12
C ASP A 189 2.14 27.63 -13.26
N ASP A 190 3.39 28.03 -12.97
CA ASP A 190 4.31 28.53 -14.00
C ASP A 190 5.25 27.48 -14.62
N MET A 191 5.29 26.24 -14.12
CA MET A 191 6.39 25.28 -14.41
C MET A 191 5.96 23.92 -15.00
N MET A 192 4.68 23.75 -15.36
CA MET A 192 4.14 22.44 -15.78
C MET A 192 3.98 22.27 -17.31
N ASP A 193 4.29 23.29 -18.12
CA ASP A 193 3.96 23.31 -19.54
C ASP A 193 5.09 22.85 -20.51
N GLU A 194 6.27 22.46 -20.03
CA GLU A 194 7.43 22.24 -20.93
C GLU A 194 7.77 20.79 -21.33
N ASP A 195 7.03 19.76 -20.90
CA ASP A 195 7.39 18.36 -21.23
C ASP A 195 6.21 17.57 -21.85
N GLU A 196 5.54 18.17 -22.84
CA GLU A 196 4.68 17.44 -23.78
C GLU A 196 5.52 16.80 -24.90
N GLY A 197 6.09 15.63 -24.61
CA GLY A 197 6.79 14.81 -25.60
C GLY A 197 6.49 13.34 -25.41
N PHE A 198 5.31 12.88 -25.83
CA PHE A 198 5.06 11.44 -26.04
C PHE A 198 5.82 10.99 -27.31
N TYR A 199 6.82 10.11 -27.13
CA TYR A 199 7.35 9.22 -28.18
C TYR A 199 7.28 7.77 -27.70
#